data_AF-A0A1Q5EU72-F1
#
_entry.id   AF-A0A1Q5EU72-F1
#
_cell.length_a   1.000
_cell.length_b   1.000
_cell.length_c   1.000
_cell.angle_alpha   90.00
_cell.angle_beta   90.00
_cell.angle_gamma   90.00
#
_symmetry.space_group_name_H-M   'P 1'
#
loop_
_entity.id
_entity.type
_entity.pdbx_description
1 polymer ?
#
loop_
_entity_poly.entity_id
_entity_poly.type
_entity_poly.pdbx_seq_one_letter_code
_entity_poly.pdbx_strand_id
1 'polypeptide(L)' 'MADQGVEQGLGYEQARDELLEVVRRLETGGTTLEESLALWERGEQLAKVCQRWLDGARARLDAALAAEESAGE' A
#
# COMPACT_ATOMS: atom_id res chain seq x y z
N MET A 1 8.07 -10.43 -15.92
CA MET A 1 7.93 -11.17 -14.64
C MET A 1 7.37 -10.20 -13.62
N ALA A 2 6.04 -10.22 -13.45
CA ALA A 2 5.39 -9.55 -12.33
C ALA A 2 5.52 -10.50 -11.14
N ASP A 3 6.12 -10.00 -10.07
CA ASP A 3 6.49 -10.72 -8.85
C ASP A 3 5.29 -11.52 -8.29
N GLN A 4 5.34 -12.84 -8.46
CA GLN A 4 4.40 -13.80 -7.88
C GLN A 4 5.06 -14.45 -6.66
N GLY A 5 4.57 -14.10 -5.48
CA GLY A 5 4.91 -14.70 -4.18
C GLY A 5 4.87 -13.64 -3.08
N VAL A 6 3.95 -13.61 -2.13
CA VAL A 6 3.33 -14.72 -1.39
C VAL A 6 2.04 -14.19 -0.73
N GLU A 7 0.90 -14.75 -1.16
CA GLU A 7 -0.28 -15.16 -0.37
C GLU A 7 -1.25 -14.12 0.27
N GLN A 8 -2.50 -14.15 -0.25
CA GLN A 8 -3.80 -13.80 0.36
C GLN A 8 -4.14 -12.31 0.65
N GLY A 9 -3.39 -11.35 0.11
CA GLY A 9 -3.68 -9.90 0.26
C GLY A 9 -3.68 -9.14 -1.07
N LEU A 10 -4.39 -8.00 -1.10
CA LEU A 10 -4.38 -7.07 -2.25
C LEU A 10 -2.94 -6.63 -2.57
N GLY A 11 -2.52 -6.74 -3.84
CA GLY A 11 -1.21 -6.26 -4.29
C GLY A 11 -1.07 -4.74 -4.16
N TYR A 12 0.16 -4.23 -4.06
CA TYR A 12 0.41 -2.79 -3.86
C TYR A 12 -0.28 -1.90 -4.90
N GLU A 13 -0.10 -2.21 -6.19
CA GLU A 13 -0.69 -1.41 -7.27
C GLU A 13 -2.21 -1.44 -7.21
N GLN A 14 -2.79 -2.61 -6.97
CA GLN A 14 -4.23 -2.74 -6.79
C GLN A 14 -4.75 -1.91 -5.60
N ALA A 15 -4.00 -1.89 -4.49
CA ALA A 15 -4.40 -1.18 -3.28
C ALA A 15 -4.29 0.33 -3.46
N ARG A 16 -3.26 0.78 -4.20
CA ARG A 16 -3.08 2.17 -4.59
C ARG A 16 -4.19 2.63 -5.53
N ASP A 17 -4.51 1.85 -6.56
CA ASP A 17 -5.56 2.18 -7.52
C ASP A 17 -6.94 2.25 -6.84
N GLU A 18 -7.25 1.33 -5.94
CA GLU A 18 -8.48 1.40 -5.15
C GLU A 18 -8.50 2.61 -4.20
N LEU A 19 -7.36 2.95 -3.58
CA LEU A 19 -7.24 4.12 -2.71
C LEU A 19 -7.49 5.42 -3.48
N LEU A 20 -6.97 5.52 -4.71
CA LEU A 20 -7.20 6.68 -5.59
C LEU A 20 -8.69 6.84 -5.90
N GLU A 21 -9.40 5.75 -6.19
CA GLU A 21 -10.84 5.80 -6.46
C GLU A 21 -11.66 6.19 -5.21
N VAL A 22 -11.25 5.73 -4.03
CA VAL A 22 -11.84 6.15 -2.75
C VAL A 22 -11.66 7.66 -2.52
N VAL A 23 -10.43 8.16 -2.68
CA VAL A 23 -10.13 9.60 -2.53
C VAL A 23 -10.94 10.42 -3.53
N ARG A 24 -10.97 10.00 -4.80
CA ARG A 24 -11.74 10.67 -5.85
C ARG A 24 -13.23 10.76 -5.52
N ARG A 25 -13.82 9.70 -4.94
CA ARG A 25 -15.23 9.70 -4.50
C ARG A 25 -15.46 10.67 -3.34
N LEU A 26 -14.56 10.68 -2.35
CA LEU A 26 -14.61 11.63 -1.24
C LEU A 26 -14.50 13.09 -1.72
N GLU A 27 -13.61 13.38 -2.68
CA GLU A 27 -13.41 14.71 -3.24
C GLU A 27 -14.57 15.18 -4.12
N THR A 28 -15.20 14.25 -4.87
CA THR A 28 -16.39 14.56 -5.67
C THR A 28 -17.56 14.98 -4.77
N GLY A 29 -17.65 14.42 -3.56
CA GLY A 29 -18.76 14.64 -2.65
C GLY A 29 -20.06 14.04 -3.21
N GLY A 30 -21.21 14.52 -2.71
CA GLY A 30 -22.53 14.02 -3.10
C GLY A 30 -22.92 12.68 -2.46
N THR A 31 -22.09 12.16 -1.55
CA THR A 31 -22.37 10.99 -0.71
C THR A 31 -22.98 11.41 0.63
N THR A 32 -23.74 10.52 1.24
CA THR A 32 -24.22 10.73 2.62
C THR A 32 -23.07 10.67 3.61
N LEU A 33 -23.30 11.14 4.85
CA LEU A 33 -22.29 11.07 5.91
C LEU A 33 -21.82 9.63 6.17
N GLU A 34 -22.76 8.68 6.20
CA GLU A 34 -22.46 7.26 6.45
C GLU A 34 -21.60 6.67 5.33
N GLU A 35 -21.91 6.99 4.07
CA GLU A 35 -21.10 6.58 2.91
C GLU A 35 -19.71 7.22 2.94
N SER A 36 -19.61 8.50 3.30
CA SER A 36 -18.33 9.21 3.44
C SER A 36 -17.44 8.59 4.53
N LEU A 37 -18.04 8.16 5.65
CA LEU A 37 -17.33 7.45 6.71
C LEU A 37 -16.84 6.08 6.24
N ALA A 38 -17.70 5.30 5.56
CA ALA A 38 -17.33 4.00 5.03
C ALA A 38 -16.19 4.10 3.98
N LEU A 39 -16.24 5.11 3.12
CA LEU A 39 -15.16 5.41 2.16
C LEU A 39 -13.86 5.77 2.89
N TRP A 40 -13.93 6.61 3.92
CA TRP A 40 -12.75 6.96 4.70
C TRP A 40 -12.12 5.74 5.39
N GLU A 41 -12.92 4.90 6.05
CA GLU A 41 -12.43 3.67 6.70
C GLU A 41 -11.77 2.72 5.71
N ARG A 42 -12.36 2.58 4.51
CA ARG A 42 -11.76 1.80 3.43
C ARG A 42 -10.43 2.39 2.97
N GLY A 43 -10.38 3.72 2.80
CA GLY A 43 -9.15 4.45 2.47
C GLY A 43 -8.03 4.22 3.48
N GLU A 44 -8.34 4.30 4.77
CA GLU A 44 -7.39 4.02 5.85
C GLU A 44 -6.85 2.58 5.80
N GLN A 45 -7.72 1.61 5.51
CA GLN A 45 -7.29 0.22 5.40
C GLN A 45 -6.37 -0.01 4.18
N LEU A 46 -6.68 0.62 3.05
CA LEU A 46 -5.86 0.57 1.84
C LEU A 46 -4.50 1.26 2.06
N ALA A 47 -4.48 2.43 2.71
CA ALA A 47 -3.25 3.13 3.07
C ALA A 47 -2.33 2.26 3.93
N LYS A 48 -2.88 1.54 4.92
CA LYS A 48 -2.12 0.58 5.74
C LYS A 48 -1.57 -0.58 4.92
N VAL A 49 -2.30 -1.08 3.92
CA VAL A 49 -1.79 -2.11 2.99
C VAL A 49 -0.61 -1.54 2.19
N CYS A 50 -0.76 -0.36 1.60
CA CYS A 50 0.30 0.29 0.83
C CYS A 50 1.56 0.52 1.67
N GLN A 51 1.42 1.01 2.90
CA GLN A 51 2.55 1.21 3.81
C GLN A 51 3.29 -0.10 4.10
N ARG A 52 2.58 -1.17 4.44
CA ARG A 52 3.21 -2.50 4.68
C ARG A 52 4.06 -2.98 3.50
N TRP A 53 3.58 -2.78 2.27
CA TRP A 53 4.35 -3.12 1.07
C TRP A 53 5.62 -2.28 0.94
N LEU A 54 5.53 -0.96 1.18
CA LEU A 54 6.65 -0.04 1.10
C LEU A 54 7.70 -0.31 2.19
N ASP A 55 7.27 -0.52 3.44
CA ASP A 55 8.14 -0.91 4.54
C ASP A 55 8.87 -2.22 4.25
N GLY A 56 8.15 -3.22 3.75
CA GLY A 56 8.75 -4.50 3.36
C GLY A 56 9.79 -4.36 2.25
N ALA A 57 9.53 -3.54 1.24
CA ALA A 57 10.49 -3.24 0.18
C ALA A 57 11.72 -2.50 0.73
N ARG A 58 11.51 -1.52 1.63
CA ARG A 58 12.59 -0.77 2.26
C ARG A 58 13.51 -1.67 3.09
N ALA A 59 12.94 -2.52 3.93
CA ALA A 59 13.71 -3.46 4.75
C ALA A 59 14.57 -4.42 3.90
N ARG A 60 14.06 -4.88 2.74
CA ARG A 60 14.83 -5.71 1.80
C ARG A 60 16.02 -4.97 1.20
N LEU A 61 15.83 -3.69 0.85
CA LEU A 61 16.92 -2.85 0.33
C LEU A 61 17.99 -2.59 1.40
N ASP A 62 17.57 -2.23 2.62
CA ASP A 62 18.51 -1.98 3.72
C ASP A 62 19.31 -3.26 4.06
N ALA A 63 18.67 -4.43 4.04
CA ALA A 63 19.36 -5.71 4.24
C ALA A 63 20.38 -6.03 3.12
N ALA A 64 20.04 -5.74 1.87
CA ALA A 64 20.95 -5.94 0.74
C ALA A 64 22.19 -5.03 0.85
N LEU A 65 21.99 -3.75 1.17
CA LEU A 65 23.08 -2.79 1.35
C LEU A 65 24.02 -3.18 2.50
N ALA A 66 23.47 -3.61 3.65
CA ALA A 66 24.27 -4.06 4.78
C ALA A 66 25.09 -5.33 4.46
N ALA A 67 24.55 -6.24 3.65
CA ALA A 67 25.27 -7.43 3.21
C ALA A 67 26.43 -7.10 2.26
N GLU A 68 26.27 -6.10 1.38
CA GLU A 68 27.35 -5.63 0.52
C GLU A 68 28.48 -4.96 1.32
N GLU A 69 28.14 -4.13 2.31
CA GLU A 69 29.12 -3.47 3.19
C GLU A 69 29.93 -4.48 4.00
N SER A 70 29.28 -5.52 4.52
CA SER A 70 29.93 -6.61 5.28
C SER A 70 30.81 -7.52 4.42
N ALA A 71 30.60 -7.57 3.10
CA ALA A 71 31.36 -8.42 2.17
C ALA A 71 32.57 -7.72 1.55
N GLY A 72 32.66 -6.38 1.69
CA GLY A 72 33.76 -5.56 1.19
C GLY A 72 34.91 -5.36 2.18
N GLU A 73 34.82 -5.93 3.37
CA GLU A 73 35.79 -5.84 4.48
C GLU A 73 36.46 -7.19 4.75
#